data_AF-A0A2H5Y4H5-F1
#
_entry.id   AF-A0A2H5Y4H5-F1
#
_cell.length_a   1.000
_cell.length_b   1.000
_cell.length_c   1.000
_cell.angle_alpha   90.00
_cell.angle_beta   90.00
_cell.angle_gamma   90.00
#
_symmetry.space_group_name_H-M   'P 1'
#
loop_
_entity.id
_entity.type
_entity.pdbx_description
1 polymer ?
#
loop_
_entity_poly.entity_id
_entity_poly.type
_entity_poly.pdbx_seq_one_letter_code
_entity_poly.pdbx_strand_id
1 'polypeptide(L)'
;MGTSGPVVELRFAWRSVHGSYVTARFQAVIEGEDPVMRQFFCRLVTLLEVQIPEGLEDPVLTADRLRALEGKQVKVPEEALYGRTLSLKRETLTGGLRIPYFK
;
A
#
# COMPACT_ATOMS: atom_id res chain seq x y z
N MET A 1 13.35 -18.22 15.92
CA MET A 1 14.21 -17.71 14.84
C MET A 1 13.28 -17.18 13.76
N GLY A 2 13.10 -15.86 13.68
CA GLY A 2 12.17 -15.26 12.72
C GLY A 2 12.79 -15.31 11.34
N THR A 3 12.23 -16.12 10.44
CA THR A 3 12.52 -16.02 9.01
C THR A 3 11.99 -14.67 8.54
N SER A 4 12.85 -13.66 8.49
CA SER A 4 12.53 -12.39 7.85
C SER A 4 12.45 -12.68 6.35
N GLY A 5 11.25 -12.66 5.79
CA GLY A 5 11.07 -12.85 4.36
C GLY A 5 11.75 -11.75 3.53
N PRO A 6 11.82 -11.92 2.20
CA PRO A 6 12.45 -10.94 1.32
C PRO A 6 11.81 -9.56 1.48
N VAL A 7 12.66 -8.53 1.53
CA VAL A 7 12.25 -7.13 1.62
C VAL A 7 12.02 -6.60 0.21
N VAL A 8 10.88 -5.94 0.00
CA VAL A 8 10.47 -5.34 -1.27
C VAL A 8 9.99 -3.91 -1.06
N GLU A 9 9.90 -3.15 -2.15
CA GLU A 9 9.25 -1.84 -2.16
C GLU A 9 7.88 -1.94 -2.84
N LEU A 10 6.84 -1.50 -2.14
CA LEU A 10 5.48 -1.42 -2.67
C LEU A 10 5.12 0.04 -2.93
N ARG A 11 4.48 0.26 -4.08
CA ARG A 11 4.06 1.60 -4.53
C ARG A 11 2.55 1.63 -4.67
N PHE A 12 1.94 2.65 -4.11
CA PHE A 12 0.49 2.82 -4.13
C PHE A 12 0.15 4.22 -4.61
N ALA A 13 -0.97 4.33 -5.33
CA ALA A 13 -1.53 5.60 -5.77
C ALA A 13 -3.03 5.62 -5.45
N TRP A 14 -3.45 6.51 -4.55
CA TRP A 14 -4.86 6.68 -4.21
C TRP A 14 -5.44 7.86 -4.97
N ARG A 15 -6.60 7.64 -5.60
CA ARG A 15 -7.35 8.72 -6.22
C ARG A 15 -8.19 9.46 -5.16
N SER A 16 -7.96 10.74 -5.00
CA SER A 16 -8.78 11.63 -4.16
C SER A 16 -10.17 11.87 -4.76
N VAL A 17 -11.07 12.44 -3.96
CA VAL A 17 -12.41 12.84 -4.43
C VAL A 17 -12.37 13.94 -5.49
N HIS A 18 -11.30 14.74 -5.52
CA HIS A 18 -11.08 15.80 -6.51
C HIS A 18 -10.39 15.29 -7.80
N GLY A 19 -10.09 13.99 -7.88
CA GLY A 19 -9.49 13.37 -9.06
C GLY A 19 -7.97 13.34 -9.08
N SER A 20 -7.30 14.13 -8.23
CA SER A 20 -5.84 14.10 -8.03
C SER A 20 -5.39 12.82 -7.34
N TYR A 21 -4.14 12.39 -7.56
CA TYR A 21 -3.57 11.19 -6.96
C TYR A 21 -2.59 11.53 -5.85
N VAL A 22 -2.69 10.83 -4.73
CA VAL A 22 -1.66 10.78 -3.67
C VAL A 22 -0.90 9.49 -3.83
N THR A 23 0.43 9.55 -3.88
CA THR A 23 1.26 8.35 -4.00
C THR A 23 2.04 8.09 -2.71
N ALA A 24 2.30 6.83 -2.43
CA ALA A 24 3.20 6.44 -1.34
C ALA A 24 4.06 5.24 -1.69
N ARG A 25 5.25 5.22 -1.12
CA ARG A 25 6.21 4.12 -1.23
C ARG A 25 6.43 3.53 0.15
N PHE A 26 6.26 2.23 0.27
CA PHE A 26 6.50 1.49 1.50
C PHE A 26 7.59 0.45 1.29
N GLN A 27 8.48 0.32 2.26
CA GLN A 27 9.22 -0.90 2.46
C GLN A 27 8.26 -1.96 3.04
N ALA A 28 8.27 -3.16 2.49
CA ALA A 28 7.46 -4.28 2.94
C ALA A 28 8.26 -5.57 3.00
N VAL A 29 7.78 -6.53 3.80
CA VAL A 29 8.35 -7.88 3.90
C VAL A 29 7.34 -8.87 3.34
N ILE A 30 7.76 -9.75 2.43
CA ILE A 30 6.90 -10.84 1.94
C ILE A 30 6.78 -11.90 3.03
N GLU A 31 5.54 -12.18 3.45
CA GLU A 31 5.23 -13.16 4.50
C GLU A 31 4.68 -14.47 3.93
N GLY A 32 4.25 -14.47 2.67
CA GLY A 32 3.81 -15.67 1.97
C GLY A 32 3.20 -15.36 0.61
N GLU A 33 2.75 -16.40 -0.07
CA GLU A 33 2.09 -16.32 -1.36
C GLU A 33 0.77 -17.11 -1.37
N ASP A 34 -0.16 -16.67 -2.20
CA ASP A 34 -1.36 -17.40 -2.60
C ASP A 34 -1.17 -17.84 -4.06
N PRO A 35 -0.78 -19.11 -4.30
CA PRO A 35 -0.49 -19.61 -5.64
C PRO A 35 -1.74 -19.70 -6.53
N VAL A 36 -2.94 -19.80 -5.94
CA VAL A 36 -4.19 -19.88 -6.69
C VAL A 36 -4.53 -18.52 -7.30
N MET A 37 -4.36 -17.45 -6.52
CA MET A 37 -4.64 -16.08 -6.96
C MET A 37 -3.43 -15.35 -7.55
N ARG A 38 -2.24 -15.96 -7.54
CA ARG A 38 -0.96 -15.34 -7.92
C ARG A 38 -0.71 -14.01 -7.20
N GLN A 39 -0.87 -14.05 -5.88
CA GLN A 39 -0.79 -12.89 -5.01
C GLN A 39 0.17 -13.13 -3.85
N PHE A 40 0.76 -12.07 -3.33
CA PHE A 40 1.72 -12.09 -2.23
C PHE A 40 1.15 -11.38 -1.02
N PHE A 41 1.31 -12.00 0.14
CA PHE A 41 1.05 -11.39 1.43
C PHE A 41 2.30 -10.64 1.86
N CYS A 42 2.19 -9.32 2.02
CA CYS A 42 3.30 -8.48 2.42
C CYS A 42 2.91 -7.67 3.66
N ARG A 43 3.79 -7.53 4.64
CA ARG A 43 3.60 -6.59 5.75
C ARG A 43 4.32 -5.30 5.45
N LEU A 44 3.62 -4.18 5.53
CA LEU A 44 4.20 -2.84 5.41
C LEU A 44 5.06 -2.57 6.66
N VAL A 45 6.31 -2.18 6.46
CA VAL A 45 7.28 -1.98 7.56
C VAL A 45 7.57 -0.51 7.78
N THR A 46 7.88 0.22 6.71
CA THR A 46 8.25 1.63 6.79
C THR A 46 7.69 2.38 5.59
N LEU A 47 7.05 3.52 5.86
CA LEU A 47 6.67 4.49 4.86
C LEU A 47 7.91 5.29 4.46
N LEU A 48 8.37 5.10 3.23
CA LEU A 48 9.58 5.72 2.70
C LEU A 48 9.31 7.12 2.14
N GLU A 49 8.19 7.27 1.41
CA GLU A 49 7.84 8.51 0.71
C GLU A 49 6.33 8.65 0.58
N VAL A 50 5.85 9.89 0.67
CA VAL A 50 4.49 10.28 0.30
C VAL A 50 4.58 11.50 -0.61
N GLN A 51 3.87 11.47 -1.73
CA GLN A 51 3.69 12.64 -2.59
C GLN A 51 2.22 13.04 -2.57
N ILE A 52 1.95 14.21 -1.98
CA ILE A 52 0.62 14.81 -1.93
C ILE A 52 0.65 16.03 -2.88
N PRO A 53 -0.25 16.11 -3.87
CA PRO A 53 -0.36 17.29 -4.73
C PRO A 53 -0.59 18.57 -3.92
N GLU A 54 0.06 19.65 -4.32
CA GLU A 54 -0.13 20.95 -3.68
C GLU A 54 -1.60 21.39 -3.75
N GLY A 55 -2.12 21.93 -2.65
CA GLY A 55 -3.52 22.35 -2.55
C GLY A 55 -4.54 21.21 -2.45
N LEU A 56 -4.10 19.94 -2.36
CA LEU A 56 -5.02 18.84 -2.09
C LEU A 56 -5.38 18.80 -0.59
N GLU A 57 -6.62 19.14 -0.28
CA GLU A 57 -7.21 18.96 1.05
C GLU A 57 -8.07 17.70 1.06
N ASP A 58 -7.50 16.57 1.49
CA ASP A 58 -8.23 15.32 1.69
C ASP A 58 -8.00 14.79 3.12
N PRO A 59 -9.04 14.70 3.98
CA PRO A 59 -8.87 14.29 5.38
C PRO A 59 -8.45 12.82 5.56
N VAL A 60 -8.51 12.02 4.49
CA VAL A 60 -8.14 10.60 4.49
C VAL A 60 -6.76 10.39 3.86
N LEU A 61 -6.43 11.13 2.80
CA LEU A 61 -5.16 11.01 2.07
C LEU A 61 -4.07 11.93 2.64
N THR A 62 -3.85 11.84 3.95
CA THR A 62 -2.79 12.59 4.63
C THR A 62 -1.58 11.70 4.90
N ALA A 63 -0.40 12.29 5.01
CA ALA A 63 0.83 11.56 5.30
C ALA A 63 0.74 10.78 6.63
N ASP A 64 0.06 11.33 7.64
CA ASP A 64 -0.17 10.68 8.93
C ASP A 64 -1.04 9.42 8.81
N ARG A 65 -2.15 9.51 8.06
CA ARG A 65 -3.03 8.35 7.80
C ARG A 65 -2.34 7.26 7.00
N LEU A 66 -1.48 7.63 6.04
CA LEU A 66 -0.69 6.67 5.28
C LEU A 66 0.41 6.03 6.16
N ARG A 67 1.03 6.80 7.07
CA ARG A 67 1.99 6.24 8.04
C ARG A 67 1.32 5.23 8.97
N ALA A 68 0.05 5.43 9.34
CA ALA A 68 -0.70 4.48 10.16
C ALA A 68 -0.95 3.11 9.47
N LEU A 69 -0.58 2.96 8.19
CA LEU A 69 -0.57 1.66 7.49
C LEU A 69 0.69 0.83 7.79
N GLU A 70 1.72 1.41 8.40
CA GLU A 70 2.87 0.64 8.89
C GLU A 70 2.40 -0.46 9.85
N GLY A 71 2.97 -1.65 9.70
CA GLY A 71 2.58 -2.86 10.41
C GLY A 71 1.37 -3.59 9.83
N LYS A 72 0.60 -2.99 8.91
CA LYS A 72 -0.54 -3.65 8.26
C LYS A 72 -0.08 -4.66 7.23
N GLN A 73 -0.84 -5.73 7.09
CA GLN A 73 -0.64 -6.73 6.04
C GLN A 73 -1.41 -6.32 4.79
N VAL A 74 -0.82 -6.48 3.62
CA VAL A 74 -1.41 -6.23 2.31
C VAL A 74 -1.30 -7.46 1.44
N LYS A 75 -2.28 -7.67 0.56
CA LYS A 75 -2.21 -8.70 -0.48
C LYS A 75 -2.06 -8.03 -1.84
N VAL A 76 -0.96 -8.28 -2.54
CA VAL A 76 -0.62 -7.60 -3.80
C VAL A 76 -0.37 -8.61 -4.92
N PRO A 77 -0.62 -8.27 -6.20
CA PRO A 77 -0.21 -9.11 -7.31
C PRO A 77 1.32 -9.12 -7.46
N GLU A 78 1.87 -10.14 -8.12
CA GLU A 78 3.32 -10.31 -8.34
C GLU A 78 3.99 -9.07 -8.96
N GLU A 79 3.34 -8.46 -9.94
CA GLU A 79 3.76 -7.22 -10.61
C GLU A 79 4.09 -6.07 -9.64
N ALA A 80 3.45 -6.02 -8.47
CA ALA A 80 3.74 -5.00 -7.45
C ALA A 80 5.13 -5.16 -6.83
N LEU A 81 5.62 -6.41 -6.73
CA LEU A 81 6.95 -6.71 -6.20
C LEU A 81 8.06 -6.19 -7.12
N TYR A 82 7.75 -6.02 -8.42
CA TYR A 82 8.65 -5.48 -9.43
C TYR A 82 8.50 -3.96 -9.63
N GLY A 83 7.94 -3.25 -8.63
CA GLY A 83 7.88 -1.79 -8.62
C GLY A 83 6.69 -1.19 -9.37
N ARG A 84 5.70 -2.00 -9.77
CA ARG A 84 4.44 -1.48 -10.34
C ARG A 84 3.65 -0.74 -9.28
N THR A 85 3.22 0.48 -9.61
CA THR A 85 2.31 1.26 -8.77
C THR A 85 0.90 0.68 -8.81
N LEU A 86 0.35 0.38 -7.63
CA LEU A 86 -1.01 -0.11 -7.46
C LEU A 86 -1.97 1.06 -7.28
N SER A 87 -2.91 1.20 -8.22
CA SER A 87 -3.94 2.23 -8.17
C SER A 87 -5.08 1.80 -7.24
N LEU A 88 -5.30 2.57 -6.18
CA LEU A 88 -6.24 2.31 -5.12
C LEU A 88 -7.35 3.36 -5.08
N LYS A 89 -8.52 2.93 -4.62
CA LYS A 89 -9.61 3.85 -4.26
C LYS A 89 -9.34 4.42 -2.88
N ARG A 90 -9.72 5.68 -2.64
CA ARG A 90 -9.62 6.35 -1.34
C ARG A 90 -10.25 5.52 -0.21
N GLU A 91 -11.36 4.85 -0.48
CA GLU A 91 -12.11 4.03 0.47
C GLU A 91 -11.32 2.82 1.02
N THR A 92 -10.20 2.44 0.38
CA THR A 92 -9.29 1.41 0.91
C THR A 92 -8.69 1.80 2.27
N LEU A 93 -8.56 3.11 2.55
CA LEU A 93 -8.02 3.62 3.81
C LEU A 93 -9.05 3.72 4.93
N THR A 94 -10.34 3.67 4.59
CA THR A 94 -11.45 3.74 5.56
C THR A 94 -12.04 2.36 5.89
N GLY A 95 -11.36 1.28 5.52
CA GLY A 95 -11.77 -0.10 5.82
C GLY A 95 -12.76 -0.72 4.82
N GLY A 96 -12.93 -0.13 3.64
CA GLY A 96 -14.03 -0.47 2.72
C GLY A 96 -13.74 -1.45 1.58
N LEU A 97 -12.49 -1.77 1.23
CA LEU A 97 -12.23 -2.54 0.00
C LEU A 97 -11.20 -3.67 0.11
N ARG A 98 -11.60 -4.79 -0.49
CA ARG A 98 -10.88 -6.04 -0.72
C ARG A 98 -9.94 -5.83 -1.91
N ILE A 99 -8.64 -5.99 -1.69
CA ILE A 99 -7.55 -5.93 -2.68
C ILE A 99 -7.08 -4.49 -3.00
N PRO A 100 -5.83 -4.14 -2.62
CA PRO A 100 -4.92 -4.91 -1.80
C PRO A 100 -5.50 -5.00 -0.38
N TYR A 101 -5.61 -6.22 0.12
CA TYR A 101 -6.25 -6.49 1.41
C TYR A 101 -5.39 -5.89 2.53
N PHE A 102 -5.66 -4.67 2.98
CA PHE A 102 -5.14 -4.20 4.27
C PHE A 102 -5.83 -5.04 5.37
N LYS A 103 -5.13 -6.01 5.94
CA LYS A 103 -5.52 -6.71 7.18
C LYS A 103 -4.74 -6.10 8.35
#